data_AF-A0A2D8LJ33-F1
#
_entry.id   AF-A0A2D8LJ33-F1
#
_cell.length_a   1.000
_cell.length_b   1.000
_cell.length_c   1.000
_cell.angle_alpha   90.00
_cell.angle_beta   90.00
_cell.angle_gamma   90.00
#
_symmetry.space_group_name_H-M   'P 1'
#
loop_
_entity.id
_entity.type
_entity.pdbx_description
1 polymer ?
#
loop_
_entity_poly.entity_id
_entity_poly.type
_entity_poly.pdbx_seq_one_letter_code
_entity_poly.pdbx_strand_id
1 'polypeptide(L)'
;MQKMVSTSWVILFVVTSILFFCNSVAGQSLKRSAFLGAQLMDLSAVEEETGADFGLYLPMILPEGSLGEMGVPAKSVLQKINGFEIKSFQDIQSALSPIKEGNNLEVVVLENGKTKTYKGLAVGKPKEKHTHASIDYGVVRYAGNTLRSFLYLPNEVENPPVVFFLQGYTCQSIEMRDNNPAKQLINQWIEKGYAVYLVEKPGMGDSESAIPCMDIDFNQELLAFTKAYEALQNNPKIDNQNIFLFGHSMGGIIAPLLAQKTSPAGIMVYGIVGERWYDYMKRIYTEQPLIFGNNQEQINQDAQYYLPFVKDLLVHKKSNSELLKSPIYGERLKQDGVADNLANGYYITRHYKYWQTLADVDVPGIWAKVKAPVYVLHGEYDIQAIHPKYGEMIVTNVNQNGGNAQFELMPKAEHAFLHFDSREEHLNTLNGGGYVAAFTTNFNPTIGEKCIEWMNQQRK
;
A
#
# COMPACT_ATOMS: atom_id res chain seq x y z
N MET A 1 -79.44 -6.06 50.09
CA MET A 1 -78.32 -6.11 51.06
C MET A 1 -77.05 -5.89 50.23
N GLN A 2 -76.43 -4.71 50.26
CA GLN A 2 -75.51 -4.15 51.28
C GLN A 2 -74.08 -4.70 51.21
N LYS A 3 -73.11 -3.78 50.98
CA LYS A 3 -71.67 -3.83 51.36
C LYS A 3 -70.82 -4.90 50.62
N MET A 4 -69.50 -4.80 50.39
CA MET A 4 -68.40 -3.84 50.66
C MET A 4 -67.22 -4.26 49.75
N VAL A 5 -66.17 -3.50 49.37
CA VAL A 5 -65.62 -2.14 49.67
C VAL A 5 -65.12 -1.55 48.32
N SER A 6 -64.82 -0.24 48.22
CA SER A 6 -64.08 0.36 47.09
C SER A 6 -62.90 1.23 47.54
N THR A 7 -61.67 0.86 47.19
CA THR A 7 -60.45 1.67 47.36
C THR A 7 -60.11 2.44 46.09
N SER A 8 -60.27 3.76 46.11
CA SER A 8 -59.85 4.65 45.02
C SER A 8 -58.33 4.85 45.03
N TRP A 9 -57.67 4.53 43.92
CA TRP A 9 -56.26 4.90 43.69
C TRP A 9 -56.19 6.17 42.84
N VAL A 10 -55.37 7.14 43.29
CA VAL A 10 -55.08 8.36 42.53
C VAL A 10 -54.01 8.03 41.48
N ILE A 11 -54.36 8.16 40.20
CA ILE A 11 -53.41 7.98 39.09
C ILE A 11 -52.64 9.29 38.89
N LEU A 12 -51.35 9.27 39.25
CA LEU A 12 -50.43 10.37 38.98
C LEU A 12 -49.82 10.20 37.59
N PHE A 13 -50.17 11.08 36.64
CA PHE A 13 -49.54 11.10 35.32
C PHE A 13 -48.12 11.66 35.41
N VAL A 14 -47.11 10.78 35.32
CA VAL A 14 -45.71 11.18 35.12
C VAL A 14 -45.45 11.28 33.62
N VAL A 15 -45.24 12.51 33.14
CA VAL A 15 -44.78 12.75 31.76
C VAL A 15 -43.27 12.53 31.73
N THR A 16 -42.86 11.32 31.34
CA THR A 16 -41.43 10.99 31.18
C THR A 16 -40.93 11.58 29.87
N SER A 17 -40.25 12.72 29.93
CA SER A 17 -39.56 13.31 28.78
C SER A 17 -38.38 12.43 28.34
N ILE A 18 -38.63 11.52 27.40
CA ILE A 18 -37.58 10.70 26.78
C ILE A 18 -36.72 11.61 25.89
N LEU A 19 -35.63 12.10 26.47
CA LEU A 19 -34.52 12.68 25.71
C LEU A 19 -33.88 11.56 24.89
N PHE A 20 -34.29 11.46 23.62
CA PHE A 20 -33.51 10.73 22.62
C PHE A 20 -32.16 11.44 22.46
N PHE A 21 -31.16 10.96 23.21
CA PHE A 21 -29.79 11.12 22.81
C PHE A 21 -29.60 10.36 21.50
N CYS A 22 -29.82 11.07 20.39
CA CYS A 22 -29.17 10.75 19.14
C CYS A 22 -27.66 10.88 19.39
N ASN A 23 -27.06 9.79 19.87
CA ASN A 23 -25.65 9.53 19.64
C ASN A 23 -25.49 9.39 18.13
N SER A 24 -25.31 10.53 17.46
CA SER A 24 -24.67 10.56 16.17
C SER A 24 -23.36 9.81 16.34
N VAL A 25 -23.29 8.62 15.74
CA VAL A 25 -22.05 7.90 15.53
C VAL A 25 -21.29 8.67 14.44
N ALA A 26 -20.85 9.88 14.80
CA ALA A 26 -19.75 10.59 14.17
C ALA A 26 -18.53 9.72 14.43
N GLY A 27 -18.38 8.70 13.58
CA GLY A 27 -17.46 7.60 13.80
C GLY A 27 -16.07 8.17 14.04
N GLN A 28 -15.47 7.79 15.17
CA GLN A 28 -14.16 8.28 15.60
C GLN A 28 -13.19 8.21 14.42
N SER A 29 -12.81 9.38 13.91
CA SER A 29 -11.88 9.49 12.80
C SER A 29 -10.51 9.03 13.27
N LEU A 30 -9.83 8.22 12.46
CA LEU A 30 -8.43 7.89 12.70
C LEU A 30 -7.63 9.19 12.83
N LYS A 31 -6.87 9.31 13.92
CA LYS A 31 -6.02 10.47 14.15
C LYS A 31 -4.89 10.47 13.13
N ARG A 32 -4.62 11.64 12.54
CA ARG A 32 -3.55 11.79 11.57
C ARG A 32 -2.20 11.52 12.24
N SER A 33 -1.30 10.86 11.53
CA SER A 33 0.08 10.67 11.98
C SER A 33 0.80 12.01 12.06
N ALA A 34 1.70 12.18 13.02
CA ALA A 34 2.37 13.45 13.29
C ALA A 34 3.13 14.00 12.07
N PHE A 35 3.06 15.31 11.90
CA PHE A 35 3.74 16.06 10.85
C PHE A 35 4.62 17.13 11.47
N LEU A 36 5.94 16.91 11.43
CA LEU A 36 6.91 17.91 11.90
C LEU A 36 6.78 19.23 11.13
N GLY A 37 6.47 19.16 9.83
CA GLY A 37 6.43 20.30 8.92
C GLY A 37 7.78 21.01 8.83
N ALA A 38 8.81 20.26 8.47
CA ALA A 38 10.14 20.80 8.20
C ALA A 38 10.79 20.08 7.03
N GLN A 39 11.63 20.79 6.30
CA GLN A 39 12.62 20.16 5.44
C GLN A 39 13.70 19.56 6.34
N LEU A 40 14.11 18.34 6.02
CA LEU A 40 15.17 17.61 6.73
C LEU A 40 16.38 17.50 5.81
N MET A 41 17.57 17.77 6.33
CA MET A 41 18.83 17.68 5.62
C MET A 41 19.87 16.96 6.48
N ASP A 42 20.76 16.21 5.83
CA ASP A 42 21.89 15.57 6.50
C ASP A 42 22.83 16.63 7.10
N LEU A 43 23.41 16.33 8.26
CA LEU A 43 24.26 17.26 8.99
C LEU A 43 25.62 17.49 8.31
N SER A 44 26.11 16.50 7.53
CA SER A 44 27.44 16.51 6.88
C SER A 44 27.73 17.72 6.00
N ALA A 45 26.70 18.47 5.56
CA ALA A 45 26.85 19.67 4.75
C ALA A 45 26.94 20.98 5.56
N VAL A 46 26.66 20.96 6.88
CA VAL A 46 26.57 22.14 7.76
C VAL A 46 27.14 21.90 9.17
N GLU A 47 27.90 20.81 9.36
CA GLU A 47 28.45 20.39 10.65
C GLU A 47 29.34 21.47 11.28
N GLU A 48 30.29 22.03 10.52
CA GLU A 48 31.17 23.12 10.97
C GLU A 48 30.41 24.41 11.33
N GLU A 49 29.35 24.74 10.60
CA GLU A 49 28.54 25.95 10.85
C GLU A 49 27.67 25.83 12.11
N THR A 50 27.21 24.61 12.41
CA THR A 50 26.24 24.34 13.49
C THR A 50 26.91 23.91 14.80
N GLY A 51 28.09 23.30 14.73
CA GLY A 51 28.79 22.74 15.90
C GLY A 51 28.05 21.58 16.56
N ALA A 52 27.26 20.82 15.78
CA ALA A 52 26.54 19.64 16.26
C ALA A 52 27.31 18.35 15.93
N ASP A 53 27.44 17.44 16.89
CA ASP A 53 28.04 16.11 16.65
C ASP A 53 27.05 15.11 16.01
N PHE A 54 25.75 15.40 16.07
CA PHE A 54 24.67 14.59 15.49
C PHE A 54 23.36 15.36 15.38
N GLY A 55 22.49 14.88 14.49
CA GLY A 55 21.13 15.36 14.27
C GLY A 55 20.76 15.43 12.80
N LEU A 56 19.57 15.97 12.51
CA LEU A 56 19.20 16.40 11.15
C LEU A 56 19.02 17.92 11.12
N TYR A 57 19.62 18.57 10.13
CA TYR A 57 19.49 20.01 9.95
C TYR A 57 18.10 20.39 9.43
N LEU A 58 17.54 21.48 9.96
CA LEU A 58 16.20 21.99 9.64
C LEU A 58 16.30 23.31 8.85
N PRO A 59 16.70 23.30 7.56
CA PRO A 59 16.88 24.53 6.77
C PRO A 59 15.59 25.35 6.63
N MET A 60 14.42 24.70 6.68
CA MET A 60 13.10 25.32 6.58
C MET A 60 12.12 24.61 7.52
N ILE A 61 11.30 25.39 8.21
CA ILE A 61 10.18 24.94 9.03
C ILE A 61 8.92 25.62 8.50
N LEU A 62 7.86 24.84 8.29
CA LEU A 62 6.54 25.30 7.87
C LEU A 62 5.77 25.78 9.11
N PRO A 63 5.16 26.98 9.09
CA PRO A 63 4.39 27.50 10.23
C PRO A 63 3.30 26.54 10.71
N GLU A 64 2.59 25.89 9.79
CA GLU A 64 1.51 24.93 10.04
C GLU A 64 2.00 23.52 10.46
N GLY A 65 3.31 23.34 10.60
CA GLY A 65 3.92 22.10 11.10
C GLY A 65 3.99 22.04 12.62
N SER A 66 4.15 20.84 13.18
CA SER A 66 4.35 20.70 14.63
C SER A 66 5.54 21.52 15.14
N LEU A 67 6.62 21.62 14.38
CA LEU A 67 7.79 22.42 14.75
C LEU A 67 7.51 23.94 14.64
N GLY A 68 6.69 24.36 13.67
CA GLY A 68 6.27 25.74 13.49
C GLY A 68 5.37 26.23 14.63
N GLU A 69 4.32 25.47 14.96
CA GLU A 69 3.41 25.74 16.08
C GLU A 69 4.13 25.72 17.45
N MET A 70 5.20 24.94 17.60
CA MET A 70 6.07 24.97 18.79
C MET A 70 7.05 26.15 18.82
N GLY A 71 7.17 26.93 17.74
CA GLY A 71 8.12 28.04 17.65
C GLY A 71 9.59 27.61 17.55
N VAL A 72 9.87 26.41 17.02
CA VAL A 72 11.24 25.96 16.73
C VAL A 72 11.79 26.81 15.57
N PRO A 73 12.98 27.44 15.70
CA PRO A 73 13.53 28.24 14.61
C PRO A 73 14.13 27.35 13.52
N ALA A 74 13.98 27.79 12.27
CA ALA A 74 14.73 27.24 11.15
C ALA A 74 16.25 27.45 11.35
N LYS A 75 17.05 26.64 10.65
CA LYS A 75 18.51 26.52 10.83
C LYS A 75 18.95 25.95 12.19
N SER A 76 18.06 25.25 12.88
CA SER A 76 18.41 24.42 14.04
C SER A 76 18.74 22.98 13.60
N VAL A 77 19.40 22.22 14.47
CA VAL A 77 19.69 20.79 14.26
C VAL A 77 18.80 19.96 15.20
N LEU A 78 17.94 19.13 14.65
CA LEU A 78 17.05 18.23 15.39
C LEU A 78 17.82 17.04 15.95
N GLN A 79 17.92 16.95 17.28
CA GLN A 79 18.69 15.93 17.98
C GLN A 79 17.80 14.84 18.60
N LYS A 80 16.63 15.18 19.15
CA LYS A 80 15.71 14.20 19.75
C LYS A 80 14.24 14.49 19.48
N ILE A 81 13.42 13.44 19.43
CA ILE A 81 11.95 13.47 19.43
C ILE A 81 11.46 12.55 20.56
N ASN A 82 10.69 13.08 21.52
CA ASN A 82 10.17 12.33 22.68
C ASN A 82 11.25 11.47 23.40
N GLY A 83 12.48 12.00 23.49
CA GLY A 83 13.64 11.31 24.08
C GLY A 83 14.40 10.37 23.13
N PHE A 84 13.82 9.96 22.00
CA PHE A 84 14.48 9.15 20.96
C PHE A 84 15.52 9.99 20.22
N GLU A 85 16.73 9.47 20.02
CA GLU A 85 17.81 10.18 19.31
C GLU A 85 17.62 10.12 17.79
N ILE A 86 17.76 11.26 17.13
CA ILE A 86 17.70 11.38 15.68
C ILE A 86 19.12 11.52 15.16
N LYS A 87 19.64 10.51 14.45
CA LYS A 87 20.97 10.51 13.83
C LYS A 87 20.90 10.39 12.32
N SER A 88 19.74 9.98 11.80
CA SER A 88 19.50 9.68 10.39
C SER A 88 18.03 9.91 10.02
N PHE A 89 17.73 9.89 8.73
CA PHE A 89 16.34 9.92 8.23
C PHE A 89 15.51 8.70 8.66
N GLN A 90 16.15 7.56 8.95
CA GLN A 90 15.46 6.34 9.42
C GLN A 90 14.92 6.51 10.85
N ASP A 91 15.63 7.25 11.70
CA ASP A 91 15.23 7.52 13.08
C ASP A 91 13.94 8.34 13.16
N ILE A 92 13.70 9.23 12.19
CA ILE A 92 12.48 10.03 12.09
C ILE A 92 11.25 9.13 11.94
N GLN A 93 11.29 8.10 11.10
CA GLN A 93 10.17 7.19 10.92
C GLN A 93 9.88 6.42 12.22
N SER A 94 10.93 5.93 12.88
CA SER A 94 10.84 5.21 14.16
C SER A 94 10.25 6.08 15.27
N ALA A 95 10.75 7.32 15.42
CA ALA A 95 10.33 8.24 16.46
C ALA A 95 8.92 8.82 16.25
N LEU A 96 8.50 9.03 15.00
CA LEU A 96 7.16 9.57 14.68
C LEU A 96 6.08 8.50 14.57
N SER A 97 6.42 7.24 14.29
CA SER A 97 5.44 6.14 14.14
C SER A 97 4.38 6.05 15.27
N PRO A 98 4.74 6.15 16.57
CA PRO A 98 3.75 6.11 17.65
C PRO A 98 3.00 7.44 17.88
N ILE A 99 3.38 8.54 17.22
CA ILE A 99 2.86 9.88 17.51
C ILE A 99 1.73 10.23 16.55
N LYS A 100 0.55 10.50 17.12
CA LYS A 100 -0.66 10.95 16.41
C LYS A 100 -1.03 12.39 16.79
N GLU A 101 -1.89 12.97 15.98
CA GLU A 101 -2.46 14.31 16.15
C GLU A 101 -2.99 14.56 17.57
N GLY A 102 -2.57 15.68 18.15
CA GLY A 102 -2.90 16.07 19.52
C GLY A 102 -2.24 15.23 20.61
N ASN A 103 -1.26 14.37 20.30
CA ASN A 103 -0.35 13.82 21.32
C ASN A 103 0.70 14.85 21.72
N ASN A 104 1.24 14.72 22.92
CA ASN A 104 2.38 15.52 23.36
C ASN A 104 3.59 15.23 22.47
N LEU A 105 4.22 16.30 21.99
CA LEU A 105 5.47 16.26 21.25
C LEU A 105 6.50 17.10 22.01
N GLU A 106 7.64 16.49 22.29
CA GLU A 106 8.84 17.13 22.79
C GLU A 106 9.94 16.95 21.75
N VAL A 107 10.64 18.02 21.39
CA VAL A 107 11.83 17.95 20.56
C VAL A 107 13.00 18.64 21.23
N VAL A 108 14.19 18.07 21.04
CA VAL A 108 15.45 18.67 21.46
C VAL A 108 16.21 19.08 20.20
N VAL A 109 16.59 20.35 20.14
CA VAL A 109 17.33 20.93 19.02
C VAL A 109 18.59 21.65 19.50
N LEU A 110 19.63 21.67 18.67
CA LEU A 110 20.76 22.59 18.82
C LEU A 110 20.49 23.85 18.00
N GLU A 111 20.59 25.01 18.62
CA GLU A 111 20.54 26.31 17.96
C GLU A 111 21.60 27.25 18.53
N ASN A 112 22.35 27.95 17.67
CA ASN A 112 23.40 28.90 18.09
C ASN A 112 24.36 28.31 19.15
N GLY A 113 24.78 27.05 18.98
CA GLY A 113 25.64 26.32 19.91
C GLY A 113 25.01 25.97 21.26
N LYS A 114 23.68 26.05 21.41
CA LYS A 114 22.95 25.74 22.65
C LYS A 114 21.81 24.76 22.41
N THR A 115 21.77 23.69 23.19
CA THR A 115 20.66 22.75 23.18
C THR A 115 19.44 23.38 23.85
N LYS A 116 18.28 23.29 23.20
CA LYS A 116 16.98 23.70 23.74
C LYS A 116 15.94 22.61 23.56
N THR A 117 14.94 22.60 24.44
CA THR A 117 13.80 21.69 24.40
C THR A 117 12.54 22.48 24.11
N TYR A 118 11.81 22.07 23.07
CA TYR A 118 10.52 22.61 22.68
C TYR A 118 9.44 21.58 22.96
N LYS A 119 8.27 22.03 23.44
CA LYS A 119 7.15 21.15 23.78
C LYS A 119 5.85 21.73 23.25
N GLY A 120 4.97 20.86 22.76
CA GLY A 120 3.66 21.22 22.26
C GLY A 120 2.82 19.99 21.94
N LEU A 121 1.83 20.18 21.08
CA LEU A 121 1.01 19.09 20.56
C LEU A 121 1.42 18.79 19.11
N ALA A 122 1.48 17.51 18.76
CA ALA A 122 1.74 17.08 17.40
C ALA A 122 0.60 17.51 16.48
N VAL A 123 0.92 18.27 15.44
CA VAL A 123 0.01 18.58 14.33
C VAL A 123 -0.08 17.34 13.44
N GLY A 124 -1.29 16.99 13.01
CA GLY A 124 -1.53 15.90 12.09
C GLY A 124 -1.04 16.21 10.68
N LYS A 125 -0.65 15.19 9.89
CA LYS A 125 -0.42 15.37 8.44
C LYS A 125 -1.60 16.09 7.79
N PRO A 126 -1.36 17.15 7.00
CA PRO A 126 -2.43 17.84 6.28
C PRO A 126 -3.20 16.86 5.41
N LYS A 127 -4.49 17.11 5.20
CA LYS A 127 -5.26 16.37 4.19
C LYS A 127 -4.86 16.86 2.81
N GLU A 128 -4.81 15.94 1.85
CA GLU A 128 -4.56 16.27 0.45
C GLU A 128 -5.64 17.24 -0.06
N LYS A 129 -5.22 18.15 -0.95
CA LYS A 129 -6.11 19.01 -1.74
C LYS A 129 -5.91 18.64 -3.20
N HIS A 130 -6.99 18.38 -3.92
CA HIS A 130 -6.96 17.96 -5.32
C HIS A 130 -7.74 18.95 -6.18
N THR A 131 -7.25 19.25 -7.39
CA THR A 131 -7.87 20.23 -8.30
C THR A 131 -9.11 19.68 -8.99
N HIS A 132 -9.13 18.38 -9.29
CA HIS A 132 -10.20 17.71 -10.05
C HIS A 132 -11.10 16.79 -9.19
N ALA A 133 -10.92 16.76 -7.87
CA ALA A 133 -11.72 15.92 -6.98
C ALA A 133 -11.85 16.48 -5.56
N SER A 134 -12.89 16.03 -4.86
CA SER A 134 -12.94 16.03 -3.40
C SER A 134 -12.44 14.67 -2.86
N ILE A 135 -11.92 14.64 -1.63
CA ILE A 135 -11.34 13.43 -1.03
C ILE A 135 -12.05 13.10 0.27
N ASP A 136 -12.83 12.02 0.25
CA ASP A 136 -13.43 11.44 1.44
C ASP A 136 -12.40 10.56 2.17
N TYR A 137 -11.95 11.02 3.33
CA TYR A 137 -11.15 10.23 4.27
C TYR A 137 -12.08 9.30 5.08
N GLY A 138 -12.19 8.05 4.62
CA GLY A 138 -13.04 7.00 5.18
C GLY A 138 -12.31 6.03 6.11
N VAL A 139 -13.09 5.10 6.67
CA VAL A 139 -12.64 4.09 7.65
C VAL A 139 -13.32 2.75 7.42
N VAL A 140 -12.54 1.68 7.24
CA VAL A 140 -13.00 0.29 7.09
C VAL A 140 -12.73 -0.46 8.39
N ARG A 141 -13.76 -1.06 9.02
CA ARG A 141 -13.63 -1.74 10.31
C ARG A 141 -13.95 -3.23 10.21
N TYR A 142 -13.15 -4.04 10.88
CA TYR A 142 -13.39 -5.46 11.14
C TYR A 142 -12.59 -5.90 12.39
N ALA A 143 -12.64 -7.18 12.74
CA ALA A 143 -12.01 -7.69 13.96
C ALA A 143 -10.53 -7.28 14.06
N GLY A 144 -10.18 -6.55 15.13
CA GLY A 144 -8.83 -6.07 15.43
C GLY A 144 -8.26 -5.00 14.49
N ASN A 145 -9.08 -4.41 13.59
CA ASN A 145 -8.60 -3.52 12.52
C ASN A 145 -9.54 -2.32 12.27
N THR A 146 -8.96 -1.13 12.19
CA THR A 146 -9.58 0.08 11.62
C THR A 146 -8.64 0.66 10.55
N LEU A 147 -8.95 0.41 9.28
CA LEU A 147 -8.14 0.84 8.15
C LEU A 147 -8.58 2.22 7.64
N ARG A 148 -7.63 3.09 7.33
CA ARG A 148 -7.90 4.34 6.59
C ARG A 148 -8.20 4.03 5.13
N SER A 149 -9.21 4.67 4.57
CA SER A 149 -9.49 4.64 3.13
C SER A 149 -9.62 6.03 2.56
N PHE A 150 -9.40 6.16 1.25
CA PHE A 150 -9.56 7.39 0.49
C PHE A 150 -10.54 7.11 -0.64
N LEU A 151 -11.60 7.90 -0.75
CA LEU A 151 -12.44 7.93 -1.94
C LEU A 151 -12.27 9.29 -2.60
N TYR A 152 -11.55 9.31 -3.72
CA TYR A 152 -11.46 10.46 -4.61
C TYR A 152 -12.74 10.51 -5.42
N LEU A 153 -13.51 11.59 -5.25
CA LEU A 153 -14.74 11.86 -5.96
C LEU A 153 -14.48 12.96 -6.99
N PRO A 154 -14.44 12.66 -8.31
CA PRO A 154 -14.24 13.66 -9.35
C PRO A 154 -15.27 14.78 -9.23
N ASN A 155 -14.82 16.01 -9.47
CA ASN A 155 -15.68 17.18 -9.46
C ASN A 155 -16.71 17.07 -10.59
N GLU A 156 -17.91 17.61 -10.36
CA GLU A 156 -18.99 17.73 -11.37
C GLU A 156 -19.56 16.41 -11.92
N VAL A 157 -19.20 15.25 -11.33
CA VAL A 157 -19.79 13.95 -11.65
C VAL A 157 -20.61 13.43 -10.46
N GLU A 158 -21.93 13.36 -10.62
CA GLU A 158 -22.81 12.68 -9.65
C GLU A 158 -22.71 11.17 -9.82
N ASN A 159 -22.60 10.44 -8.70
CA ASN A 159 -22.50 8.97 -8.64
C ASN A 159 -21.52 8.39 -9.68
N PRO A 160 -20.23 8.78 -9.66
CA PRO A 160 -19.25 8.32 -10.63
C PRO A 160 -19.04 6.80 -10.59
N PRO A 161 -18.70 6.16 -11.74
CA PRO A 161 -18.10 4.83 -11.74
C PRO A 161 -16.79 4.87 -10.96
N VAL A 162 -16.41 3.78 -10.31
CA VAL A 162 -15.26 3.77 -9.38
C VAL A 162 -14.22 2.71 -9.71
N VAL A 163 -12.95 3.09 -9.66
CA VAL A 163 -11.81 2.17 -9.70
C VAL A 163 -11.33 1.89 -8.29
N PHE A 164 -11.41 0.64 -7.83
CA PHE A 164 -10.73 0.20 -6.62
C PHE A 164 -9.30 -0.24 -6.98
N PHE A 165 -8.31 0.57 -6.58
CA PHE A 165 -6.90 0.27 -6.79
C PHE A 165 -6.40 -0.71 -5.71
N LEU A 166 -5.94 -1.88 -6.15
CA LEU A 166 -5.36 -2.94 -5.32
C LEU A 166 -3.84 -2.90 -5.52
N GLN A 167 -3.14 -2.41 -4.50
CA GLN A 167 -1.69 -2.19 -4.50
C GLN A 167 -0.87 -3.50 -4.53
N GLY A 168 0.40 -3.39 -4.92
CA GLY A 168 1.39 -4.47 -4.82
C GLY A 168 1.70 -4.94 -3.39
N TYR A 169 2.64 -5.88 -3.25
CA TYR A 169 2.89 -6.59 -1.98
C TYR A 169 3.51 -5.72 -0.87
N THR A 170 4.08 -4.56 -1.19
CA THR A 170 4.78 -3.71 -0.21
C THR A 170 3.84 -3.19 0.88
N CYS A 171 4.40 -2.97 2.07
CA CYS A 171 3.73 -2.36 3.21
C CYS A 171 4.15 -0.90 3.30
N GLN A 172 3.41 -0.03 2.62
CA GLN A 172 3.63 1.42 2.58
C GLN A 172 2.28 2.14 2.56
N SER A 173 2.29 3.40 3.03
CA SER A 173 1.14 4.30 2.99
C SER A 173 0.73 4.61 1.55
N ILE A 174 -0.56 4.45 1.24
CA ILE A 174 -1.17 4.81 -0.05
C ILE A 174 -1.42 6.31 -0.23
N GLU A 175 -1.16 7.12 0.80
CA GLU A 175 -1.11 8.59 0.70
C GLU A 175 0.19 9.01 -0.02
N MET A 176 0.12 9.00 -1.35
CA MET A 176 1.25 9.19 -2.28
C MET A 176 1.47 10.67 -2.63
N ARG A 177 2.69 11.02 -3.07
CA ARG A 177 3.00 12.33 -3.67
C ARG A 177 2.49 12.39 -5.11
N ASP A 178 2.18 13.58 -5.61
CA ASP A 178 1.64 13.78 -6.98
C ASP A 178 2.56 13.24 -8.09
N ASN A 179 3.87 13.28 -7.89
CA ASN A 179 4.85 12.74 -8.83
C ASN A 179 5.07 11.21 -8.73
N ASN A 180 4.35 10.50 -7.86
CA ASN A 180 4.38 9.04 -7.83
C ASN A 180 3.63 8.49 -9.07
N PRO A 181 4.18 7.52 -9.83
CA PRO A 181 3.54 6.98 -11.04
C PRO A 181 2.13 6.42 -10.82
N ALA A 182 1.89 5.75 -9.69
CA ALA A 182 0.56 5.25 -9.35
C ALA A 182 -0.42 6.40 -9.04
N LYS A 183 0.06 7.51 -8.43
CA LYS A 183 -0.73 8.73 -8.21
C LYS A 183 -1.04 9.44 -9.53
N GLN A 184 -0.09 9.51 -10.46
CA GLN A 184 -0.30 10.07 -11.80
C GLN A 184 -1.36 9.26 -12.59
N LEU A 185 -1.27 7.92 -12.56
CA LEU A 185 -2.28 7.01 -13.13
C LEU A 185 -3.68 7.22 -12.53
N ILE A 186 -3.76 7.34 -11.20
CA ILE A 186 -5.00 7.63 -10.47
C ILE A 186 -5.58 8.98 -10.88
N ASN A 187 -4.75 10.02 -11.00
CA ASN A 187 -5.18 11.36 -11.38
C ASN A 187 -5.74 11.37 -12.82
N GLN A 188 -5.16 10.62 -13.77
CA GLN A 188 -5.73 10.47 -15.12
C GLN A 188 -7.15 9.89 -15.09
N TRP A 189 -7.44 8.91 -14.23
CA TRP A 189 -8.80 8.35 -14.10
C TRP A 189 -9.77 9.36 -13.49
N ILE A 190 -9.34 10.09 -12.46
CA ILE A 190 -10.11 11.17 -11.82
C ILE A 190 -10.46 12.26 -12.84
N GLU A 191 -9.50 12.71 -13.64
CA GLU A 191 -9.70 13.69 -14.71
C GLU A 191 -10.67 13.24 -15.82
N LYS A 192 -10.94 11.93 -15.93
CA LYS A 192 -11.94 11.35 -16.85
C LYS A 192 -13.24 10.95 -16.15
N GLY A 193 -13.49 11.45 -14.94
CA GLY A 193 -14.76 11.28 -14.24
C GLY A 193 -14.95 9.94 -13.54
N TYR A 194 -13.87 9.19 -13.31
CA TYR A 194 -13.90 8.01 -12.45
C TYR A 194 -13.56 8.39 -11.02
N ALA A 195 -14.37 7.94 -10.06
CA ALA A 195 -13.94 7.90 -8.68
C ALA A 195 -12.80 6.89 -8.52
N VAL A 196 -11.93 7.12 -7.54
CA VAL A 196 -10.87 6.17 -7.20
C VAL A 196 -10.93 5.87 -5.71
N TYR A 197 -11.04 4.58 -5.38
CA TYR A 197 -11.02 4.10 -4.02
C TYR A 197 -9.68 3.45 -3.70
N LEU A 198 -9.06 3.91 -2.61
CA LEU A 198 -7.83 3.35 -2.05
C LEU A 198 -8.10 2.92 -0.59
N VAL A 199 -7.48 1.83 -0.14
CA VAL A 199 -7.48 1.44 1.27
C VAL A 199 -6.06 1.13 1.74
N GLU A 200 -5.72 1.58 2.94
CA GLU A 200 -4.48 1.20 3.61
C GLU A 200 -4.51 -0.27 4.01
N LYS A 201 -3.33 -0.92 3.99
CA LYS A 201 -3.16 -2.24 4.61
C LYS A 201 -3.17 -2.13 6.15
N PRO A 202 -3.40 -3.23 6.88
CA PRO A 202 -3.34 -3.28 8.35
C PRO A 202 -2.12 -2.56 8.94
N GLY A 203 -2.35 -1.58 9.81
CA GLY A 203 -1.29 -0.79 10.46
C GLY A 203 -0.51 0.18 9.54
N MET A 204 -0.92 0.39 8.29
CA MET A 204 -0.29 1.37 7.39
C MET A 204 -0.98 2.74 7.42
N GLY A 205 -0.19 3.81 7.25
CA GLY A 205 -0.67 5.19 7.31
C GLY A 205 -1.24 5.55 8.68
N ASP A 206 -2.49 5.99 8.72
CA ASP A 206 -3.20 6.25 9.98
C ASP A 206 -3.97 5.03 10.50
N SER A 207 -3.88 3.88 9.83
CA SER A 207 -4.64 2.68 10.19
C SER A 207 -4.18 2.08 11.52
N GLU A 208 -5.14 1.60 12.30
CA GLU A 208 -4.92 0.88 13.54
C GLU A 208 -5.14 -0.62 13.30
N SER A 209 -4.17 -1.44 13.71
CA SER A 209 -4.29 -2.90 13.67
C SER A 209 -3.54 -3.55 14.82
N ALA A 210 -4.07 -4.67 15.32
CA ALA A 210 -3.38 -5.52 16.28
C ALA A 210 -2.15 -6.25 15.68
N ILE A 211 -2.06 -6.38 14.35
CA ILE A 211 -0.94 -7.02 13.64
C ILE A 211 -0.56 -6.13 12.44
N PRO A 212 0.67 -5.59 12.37
CA PRO A 212 1.06 -4.68 11.29
C PRO A 212 1.21 -5.43 9.97
N CYS A 213 1.07 -4.72 8.84
CA CYS A 213 1.15 -5.28 7.48
C CYS A 213 2.38 -6.17 7.23
N MET A 214 3.53 -5.84 7.83
CA MET A 214 4.76 -6.64 7.68
C MET A 214 4.56 -8.08 8.20
N ASP A 215 3.71 -8.26 9.22
CA ASP A 215 3.55 -9.51 9.98
C ASP A 215 2.33 -10.33 9.55
N ILE A 216 1.37 -9.73 8.83
CA ILE A 216 0.19 -10.45 8.32
C ILE A 216 0.54 -11.39 7.16
N ASP A 217 -0.19 -12.48 7.04
CA ASP A 217 -0.14 -13.39 5.90
C ASP A 217 -1.00 -12.90 4.70
N PHE A 218 -0.97 -13.63 3.58
CA PHE A 218 -1.70 -13.25 2.37
C PHE A 218 -3.23 -13.32 2.55
N ASN A 219 -3.73 -14.25 3.37
CA ASN A 219 -5.16 -14.41 3.62
C ASN A 219 -5.72 -13.28 4.48
N GLN A 220 -4.93 -12.80 5.45
CA GLN A 220 -5.25 -11.61 6.24
C GLN A 220 -5.23 -10.33 5.39
N GLU A 221 -4.30 -10.21 4.45
CA GLU A 221 -4.28 -9.11 3.47
C GLU A 221 -5.50 -9.17 2.53
N LEU A 222 -5.84 -10.35 2.00
CA LEU A 222 -7.05 -10.56 1.19
C LEU A 222 -8.33 -10.21 1.97
N LEU A 223 -8.39 -10.52 3.27
CA LEU A 223 -9.52 -10.15 4.13
C LEU A 223 -9.66 -8.62 4.24
N ALA A 224 -8.55 -7.90 4.40
CA ALA A 224 -8.55 -6.42 4.43
C ALA A 224 -9.18 -5.83 3.15
N PHE A 225 -8.73 -6.27 1.97
CA PHE A 225 -9.30 -5.83 0.69
C PHE A 225 -10.75 -6.29 0.49
N THR A 226 -11.12 -7.47 1.00
CA THR A 226 -12.52 -7.95 0.99
C THR A 226 -13.43 -7.00 1.77
N LYS A 227 -13.02 -6.60 2.99
CA LYS A 227 -13.78 -5.66 3.82
C LYS A 227 -13.82 -4.24 3.27
N ALA A 228 -12.78 -3.84 2.56
CA ALA A 228 -12.76 -2.58 1.84
C ALA A 228 -13.72 -2.57 0.63
N TYR A 229 -13.82 -3.67 -0.12
CA TYR A 229 -14.83 -3.81 -1.17
C TYR A 229 -16.26 -3.79 -0.60
N GLU A 230 -16.52 -4.53 0.49
CA GLU A 230 -17.82 -4.50 1.19
C GLU A 230 -18.20 -3.06 1.63
N ALA A 231 -17.24 -2.28 2.13
CA ALA A 231 -17.48 -0.89 2.50
C ALA A 231 -17.74 0.01 1.28
N LEU A 232 -16.98 -0.17 0.18
CA LEU A 232 -17.14 0.60 -1.05
C LEU A 232 -18.50 0.34 -1.71
N GLN A 233 -18.92 -0.92 -1.83
CA GLN A 233 -20.16 -1.32 -2.51
C GLN A 233 -21.42 -0.73 -1.86
N ASN A 234 -21.36 -0.44 -0.55
CA ASN A 234 -22.43 0.18 0.23
C ASN A 234 -22.32 1.72 0.33
N ASN A 235 -21.36 2.35 -0.36
CA ASN A 235 -21.19 3.79 -0.32
C ASN A 235 -22.17 4.48 -1.31
N PRO A 236 -23.07 5.37 -0.85
CA PRO A 236 -24.09 5.98 -1.69
C PRO A 236 -23.56 7.11 -2.60
N LYS A 237 -22.26 7.42 -2.58
CA LYS A 237 -21.64 8.47 -3.40
C LYS A 237 -21.06 7.98 -4.73
N ILE A 238 -21.20 6.69 -5.05
CA ILE A 238 -20.65 6.06 -6.26
C ILE A 238 -21.74 5.33 -7.04
N ASP A 239 -21.48 5.05 -8.31
CA ASP A 239 -22.18 4.01 -9.05
C ASP A 239 -21.65 2.63 -8.62
N ASN A 240 -22.43 1.93 -7.80
CA ASN A 240 -22.07 0.59 -7.33
C ASN A 240 -22.32 -0.55 -8.34
N GLN A 241 -22.92 -0.25 -9.50
CA GLN A 241 -23.02 -1.19 -10.63
C GLN A 241 -21.74 -1.16 -11.50
N ASN A 242 -21.07 -0.01 -11.53
CA ASN A 242 -19.83 0.24 -12.29
C ASN A 242 -18.59 0.35 -11.36
N ILE A 243 -18.40 -0.64 -10.48
CA ILE A 243 -17.16 -0.83 -9.70
C ILE A 243 -16.15 -1.64 -10.54
N PHE A 244 -15.04 -1.03 -10.89
CA PHE A 244 -13.88 -1.66 -11.53
C PHE A 244 -12.80 -2.01 -10.49
N LEU A 245 -12.09 -3.11 -10.71
CA LEU A 245 -10.88 -3.44 -9.95
C LEU A 245 -9.65 -3.14 -10.80
N PHE A 246 -8.64 -2.45 -10.23
CA PHE A 246 -7.31 -2.36 -10.85
C PHE A 246 -6.28 -3.02 -9.95
N GLY A 247 -5.71 -4.15 -10.39
CA GLY A 247 -4.70 -4.90 -9.64
C GLY A 247 -3.28 -4.63 -10.13
N HIS A 248 -2.49 -3.90 -9.35
CA HIS A 248 -1.06 -3.73 -9.61
C HIS A 248 -0.24 -4.84 -8.96
N SER A 249 0.59 -5.54 -9.73
CA SER A 249 1.50 -6.57 -9.20
C SER A 249 0.70 -7.61 -8.39
N MET A 250 0.98 -7.77 -7.10
CA MET A 250 0.21 -8.63 -6.17
C MET A 250 -1.31 -8.36 -6.17
N GLY A 251 -1.74 -7.12 -6.39
CA GLY A 251 -3.14 -6.74 -6.50
C GLY A 251 -3.88 -7.50 -7.61
N GLY A 252 -3.18 -7.95 -8.65
CA GLY A 252 -3.76 -8.79 -9.71
C GLY A 252 -3.97 -10.26 -9.33
N ILE A 253 -3.43 -10.73 -8.19
CA ILE A 253 -3.83 -12.01 -7.58
C ILE A 253 -5.05 -11.81 -6.68
N ILE A 254 -5.13 -10.65 -6.00
CA ILE A 254 -6.24 -10.28 -5.12
C ILE A 254 -7.53 -10.00 -5.91
N ALA A 255 -7.45 -9.29 -7.04
CA ALA A 255 -8.61 -8.92 -7.86
C ALA A 255 -9.52 -10.10 -8.28
N PRO A 256 -9.01 -11.20 -8.90
CA PRO A 256 -9.82 -12.38 -9.23
C PRO A 256 -10.32 -13.16 -7.99
N LEU A 257 -9.68 -13.02 -6.83
CA LEU A 257 -10.17 -13.59 -5.56
C LEU A 257 -11.36 -12.79 -5.00
N LEU A 258 -11.35 -11.45 -5.14
CA LEU A 258 -12.50 -10.61 -4.82
C LEU A 258 -13.66 -10.89 -5.78
N ALA A 259 -13.41 -10.94 -7.09
CA ALA A 259 -14.43 -11.15 -8.11
C ALA A 259 -15.12 -12.53 -8.09
N GLN A 260 -14.63 -13.49 -7.30
CA GLN A 260 -15.33 -14.74 -6.99
C GLN A 260 -16.40 -14.59 -5.90
N LYS A 261 -16.35 -13.51 -5.11
CA LYS A 261 -17.29 -13.19 -4.02
C LYS A 261 -18.16 -11.96 -4.32
N THR A 262 -17.81 -11.22 -5.36
CA THR A 262 -18.43 -9.94 -5.74
C THR A 262 -18.78 -9.96 -7.24
N SER A 263 -19.20 -8.84 -7.81
CA SER A 263 -19.54 -8.76 -9.25
C SER A 263 -19.11 -7.41 -9.83
N PRO A 264 -17.79 -7.15 -9.93
CA PRO A 264 -17.29 -5.91 -10.52
C PRO A 264 -17.69 -5.80 -11.99
N ALA A 265 -17.80 -4.56 -12.50
CA ALA A 265 -18.04 -4.29 -13.91
C ALA A 265 -16.86 -4.70 -14.80
N GLY A 266 -15.65 -4.73 -14.24
CA GLY A 266 -14.46 -5.24 -14.93
C GLY A 266 -13.26 -5.35 -14.01
N ILE A 267 -12.26 -6.12 -14.45
CA ILE A 267 -10.97 -6.29 -13.78
C ILE A 267 -9.85 -5.88 -14.74
N MET A 268 -9.10 -4.85 -14.38
CA MET A 268 -7.84 -4.48 -15.01
C MET A 268 -6.69 -4.98 -14.14
N VAL A 269 -5.60 -5.46 -14.74
CA VAL A 269 -4.37 -5.82 -14.01
C VAL A 269 -3.13 -5.38 -14.76
N TYR A 270 -2.09 -4.97 -14.03
CA TYR A 270 -0.80 -4.55 -14.58
C TYR A 270 0.36 -5.25 -13.88
N GLY A 271 1.32 -5.76 -14.66
CA GLY A 271 2.56 -6.36 -14.13
C GLY A 271 2.32 -7.64 -13.32
N ILE A 272 1.47 -8.53 -13.84
CA ILE A 272 0.93 -9.70 -13.11
C ILE A 272 1.64 -11.02 -13.46
N VAL A 273 1.74 -11.90 -12.46
CA VAL A 273 2.12 -13.31 -12.59
C VAL A 273 0.87 -14.17 -12.88
N GLY A 274 0.92 -14.96 -13.96
CA GLY A 274 -0.20 -15.78 -14.44
C GLY A 274 -0.08 -17.27 -14.12
N GLU A 275 1.05 -17.68 -13.54
CA GLU A 275 1.32 -19.06 -13.10
C GLU A 275 1.30 -19.19 -11.56
N ARG A 276 1.47 -20.41 -11.03
CA ARG A 276 1.52 -20.64 -9.59
C ARG A 276 2.77 -19.99 -8.98
N TRP A 277 2.63 -19.43 -7.78
CA TRP A 277 3.69 -18.62 -7.16
C TRP A 277 5.02 -19.37 -7.00
N TYR A 278 4.99 -20.68 -6.70
CA TYR A 278 6.21 -21.50 -6.64
C TYR A 278 6.92 -21.61 -8.00
N ASP A 279 6.19 -21.69 -9.11
CA ASP A 279 6.79 -21.75 -10.45
C ASP A 279 7.45 -20.41 -10.82
N TYR A 280 6.76 -19.31 -10.57
CA TYR A 280 7.30 -17.96 -10.73
C TYR A 280 8.54 -17.72 -9.86
N MET A 281 8.52 -18.14 -8.60
CA MET A 281 9.68 -18.00 -7.71
C MET A 281 10.89 -18.83 -8.14
N LYS A 282 10.73 -19.92 -8.90
CA LYS A 282 11.88 -20.58 -9.55
C LYS A 282 12.46 -19.68 -10.65
N ARG A 283 11.62 -19.04 -11.46
CA ARG A 283 12.04 -18.15 -12.56
C ARG A 283 12.71 -16.86 -12.08
N ILE A 284 12.37 -16.37 -10.88
CA ILE A 284 13.14 -15.32 -10.20
C ILE A 284 14.61 -15.72 -10.01
N TYR A 285 14.91 -17.01 -9.82
CA TYR A 285 16.28 -17.52 -9.70
C TYR A 285 16.88 -18.09 -11.00
N THR A 286 16.10 -18.32 -12.06
CA THR A 286 16.60 -18.94 -13.32
C THR A 286 16.42 -18.13 -14.60
N GLU A 287 15.43 -17.22 -14.66
CA GLU A 287 15.13 -16.38 -15.84
C GLU A 287 15.45 -14.90 -15.56
N GLN A 288 15.03 -14.36 -14.41
CA GLN A 288 15.28 -12.95 -14.07
C GLN A 288 16.78 -12.56 -14.05
N PRO A 289 17.74 -13.39 -13.58
CA PRO A 289 19.15 -13.01 -13.60
C PRO A 289 19.72 -12.86 -15.02
N LEU A 290 19.14 -13.53 -16.03
CA LEU A 290 19.53 -13.31 -17.44
C LEU A 290 19.22 -11.88 -17.90
N ILE A 291 18.15 -11.27 -17.37
CA ILE A 291 17.79 -9.87 -17.65
C ILE A 291 18.86 -8.92 -17.07
N PHE A 292 19.47 -9.28 -15.95
CA PHE A 292 20.58 -8.53 -15.33
C PHE A 292 21.96 -8.85 -15.93
N GLY A 293 22.03 -9.71 -16.95
CA GLY A 293 23.28 -10.07 -17.62
C GLY A 293 24.09 -11.20 -16.96
N ASN A 294 23.52 -11.90 -15.97
CA ASN A 294 24.18 -13.09 -15.39
C ASN A 294 24.29 -14.19 -16.45
N ASN A 295 25.43 -14.89 -16.47
CA ASN A 295 25.63 -16.02 -17.38
C ASN A 295 24.94 -17.30 -16.86
N GLN A 296 24.68 -18.24 -17.79
CA GLN A 296 23.97 -19.49 -17.48
C GLN A 296 24.72 -20.40 -16.49
N GLU A 297 26.05 -20.36 -16.45
CA GLU A 297 26.84 -21.18 -15.53
C GLU A 297 26.63 -20.73 -14.08
N GLN A 298 26.76 -19.42 -13.83
CA GLN A 298 26.48 -18.81 -12.51
C GLN A 298 25.04 -19.11 -12.06
N ILE A 299 24.07 -18.95 -12.96
CA ILE A 299 22.65 -19.25 -12.68
C ILE A 299 22.47 -20.74 -12.31
N ASN A 300 23.12 -21.65 -13.03
CA ASN A 300 23.05 -23.09 -12.74
C ASN A 300 23.70 -23.45 -11.41
N GLN A 301 24.77 -22.76 -11.01
CA GLN A 301 25.41 -22.92 -9.69
C GLN A 301 24.49 -22.39 -8.58
N ASP A 302 23.97 -21.18 -8.72
CA ASP A 302 23.07 -20.54 -7.76
C ASP A 302 21.76 -21.32 -7.58
N ALA A 303 21.21 -21.89 -8.66
CA ALA A 303 20.01 -22.71 -8.64
C ALA A 303 20.13 -23.97 -7.75
N GLN A 304 21.35 -24.49 -7.51
CA GLN A 304 21.58 -25.61 -6.59
C GLN A 304 21.23 -25.26 -5.13
N TYR A 305 21.30 -23.98 -4.78
CA TYR A 305 21.00 -23.45 -3.44
C TYR A 305 19.57 -22.92 -3.37
N TYR A 306 19.20 -22.06 -4.33
CA TYR A 306 17.94 -21.34 -4.27
C TYR A 306 16.72 -22.21 -4.58
N LEU A 307 16.78 -23.14 -5.56
CA LEU A 307 15.61 -23.96 -5.90
C LEU A 307 15.19 -24.88 -4.74
N PRO A 308 16.11 -25.54 -3.99
CA PRO A 308 15.76 -26.20 -2.74
C PRO A 308 15.22 -25.24 -1.68
N PHE A 309 15.80 -24.03 -1.53
CA PHE A 309 15.31 -23.03 -0.57
C PHE A 309 13.86 -22.61 -0.83
N VAL A 310 13.50 -22.16 -2.03
CA VAL A 310 12.10 -21.79 -2.33
C VAL A 310 11.15 -22.98 -2.31
N LYS A 311 11.61 -24.20 -2.61
CA LYS A 311 10.79 -25.41 -2.41
C LYS A 311 10.51 -25.66 -0.93
N ASP A 312 11.53 -25.59 -0.09
CA ASP A 312 11.40 -25.78 1.35
C ASP A 312 10.54 -24.70 2.01
N LEU A 313 10.70 -23.44 1.60
CA LEU A 313 9.90 -22.32 2.07
C LEU A 313 8.44 -22.45 1.62
N LEU A 314 8.18 -22.60 0.31
CA LEU A 314 6.85 -22.40 -0.29
C LEU A 314 6.01 -23.68 -0.38
N VAL A 315 6.65 -24.85 -0.54
CA VAL A 315 5.97 -26.14 -0.71
C VAL A 315 6.01 -26.97 0.58
N HIS A 316 7.19 -27.15 1.17
CA HIS A 316 7.32 -27.90 2.43
C HIS A 316 6.98 -27.08 3.69
N LYS A 317 6.71 -25.77 3.51
CA LYS A 317 6.29 -24.83 4.56
C LYS A 317 7.23 -24.76 5.78
N LYS A 318 8.53 -25.02 5.60
CA LYS A 318 9.52 -24.98 6.71
C LYS A 318 9.50 -23.62 7.42
N SER A 319 9.66 -23.63 8.74
CA SER A 319 9.85 -22.41 9.52
C SER A 319 11.16 -21.73 9.15
N ASN A 320 11.25 -20.41 9.38
CA ASN A 320 12.50 -19.67 9.27
C ASN A 320 13.68 -20.35 10.01
N SER A 321 13.42 -20.89 11.21
CA SER A 321 14.44 -21.58 12.01
C SER A 321 14.97 -22.87 11.39
N GLU A 322 14.17 -23.56 10.57
CA GLU A 322 14.57 -24.77 9.85
C GLU A 322 15.27 -24.42 8.53
N LEU A 323 14.80 -23.37 7.84
CA LEU A 323 15.43 -22.85 6.62
C LEU A 323 16.88 -22.44 6.91
N LEU A 324 17.12 -21.68 7.98
CA LEU A 324 18.45 -21.21 8.39
C LEU A 324 19.41 -22.34 8.79
N LYS A 325 18.88 -23.50 9.19
CA LYS A 325 19.67 -24.69 9.56
C LYS A 325 19.93 -25.66 8.40
N SER A 326 19.46 -25.34 7.19
CA SER A 326 19.65 -26.21 6.03
C SER A 326 21.12 -26.35 5.67
N PRO A 327 21.67 -27.59 5.57
CA PRO A 327 23.04 -27.80 5.11
C PRO A 327 23.21 -27.53 3.61
N ILE A 328 22.11 -27.38 2.86
CA ILE A 328 22.15 -27.11 1.42
C ILE A 328 22.38 -25.62 1.19
N TYR A 329 21.58 -24.75 1.82
CA TYR A 329 21.51 -23.32 1.47
C TYR A 329 21.62 -22.37 2.67
N GLY A 330 21.65 -22.88 3.91
CA GLY A 330 21.64 -22.04 5.12
C GLY A 330 22.86 -21.12 5.24
N GLU A 331 24.03 -21.57 4.77
CA GLU A 331 25.23 -20.72 4.71
C GLU A 331 25.14 -19.68 3.60
N ARG A 332 24.61 -20.06 2.42
CA ARG A 332 24.43 -19.15 1.28
C ARG A 332 23.48 -17.99 1.65
N LEU A 333 22.37 -18.28 2.34
CA LEU A 333 21.47 -17.25 2.87
C LEU A 333 22.16 -16.22 3.79
N LYS A 334 23.24 -16.57 4.50
CA LYS A 334 24.03 -15.60 5.28
C LYS A 334 24.90 -14.73 4.37
N GLN A 335 25.57 -15.35 3.41
CA GLN A 335 26.45 -14.67 2.45
C GLN A 335 25.67 -13.64 1.62
N ASP A 336 24.45 -13.97 1.22
CA ASP A 336 23.56 -13.05 0.47
C ASP A 336 22.78 -12.06 1.37
N GLY A 337 23.05 -12.01 2.68
CA GLY A 337 22.38 -11.07 3.61
C GLY A 337 20.90 -11.36 3.91
N VAL A 338 20.37 -12.50 3.48
CA VAL A 338 18.97 -12.91 3.70
C VAL A 338 18.74 -13.44 5.11
N ALA A 339 19.76 -14.05 5.72
CA ALA A 339 19.65 -14.80 6.97
C ALA A 339 19.14 -13.96 8.15
N ASP A 340 19.62 -12.72 8.32
CA ASP A 340 19.27 -11.88 9.47
C ASP A 340 17.79 -11.44 9.44
N ASN A 341 17.31 -11.03 8.26
CA ASN A 341 15.90 -10.73 8.04
C ASN A 341 15.04 -11.98 8.28
N LEU A 342 15.47 -13.14 7.76
CA LEU A 342 14.74 -14.39 7.91
C LEU A 342 14.72 -14.88 9.37
N ALA A 343 15.79 -14.67 10.13
CA ALA A 343 15.85 -14.97 11.57
C ALA A 343 14.80 -14.17 12.35
N ASN A 344 14.62 -12.89 11.99
CA ASN A 344 13.55 -12.03 12.50
C ASN A 344 12.15 -12.34 11.93
N GLY A 345 12.04 -13.34 11.04
CA GLY A 345 10.78 -13.80 10.45
C GLY A 345 10.44 -13.21 9.08
N TYR A 346 11.29 -12.37 8.50
CA TYR A 346 11.02 -11.64 7.26
C TYR A 346 11.77 -12.21 6.04
N TYR A 347 11.07 -12.32 4.92
CA TYR A 347 11.62 -12.62 3.60
C TYR A 347 10.99 -11.64 2.60
N ILE A 348 11.79 -11.00 1.74
CA ILE A 348 11.32 -9.98 0.78
C ILE A 348 10.37 -8.96 1.45
N THR A 349 10.80 -8.38 2.58
CA THR A 349 10.04 -7.36 3.35
C THR A 349 8.64 -7.78 3.86
N ARG A 350 8.28 -9.07 3.86
CA ARG A 350 7.05 -9.59 4.50
C ARG A 350 7.39 -10.78 5.39
N HIS A 351 6.57 -11.03 6.40
CA HIS A 351 6.75 -12.22 7.24
C HIS A 351 6.68 -13.48 6.35
N TYR A 352 7.57 -14.46 6.57
CA TYR A 352 7.78 -15.57 5.62
C TYR A 352 6.51 -16.38 5.31
N LYS A 353 5.54 -16.40 6.24
CA LYS A 353 4.22 -17.02 6.06
C LYS A 353 3.32 -16.34 5.02
N TYR A 354 3.55 -15.07 4.70
CA TYR A 354 2.88 -14.38 3.61
C TYR A 354 3.11 -15.12 2.28
N TRP A 355 4.37 -15.42 1.98
CA TRP A 355 4.75 -16.16 0.76
C TRP A 355 4.28 -17.61 0.79
N GLN A 356 4.24 -18.24 1.97
CA GLN A 356 3.68 -19.57 2.14
C GLN A 356 2.20 -19.62 1.79
N THR A 357 1.40 -18.73 2.36
CA THR A 357 -0.06 -18.68 2.13
C THR A 357 -0.40 -18.20 0.71
N LEU A 358 0.40 -17.30 0.13
CA LEU A 358 0.32 -16.94 -1.28
C LEU A 358 0.60 -18.14 -2.21
N ALA A 359 1.56 -18.99 -1.87
CA ALA A 359 1.89 -20.18 -2.67
C ALA A 359 0.80 -21.26 -2.66
N ASP A 360 -0.17 -21.18 -1.74
CA ASP A 360 -1.36 -22.04 -1.74
C ASP A 360 -2.45 -21.57 -2.72
N VAL A 361 -2.30 -20.36 -3.30
CA VAL A 361 -3.24 -19.82 -4.28
C VAL A 361 -3.02 -20.47 -5.65
N ASP A 362 -4.06 -21.14 -6.14
CA ASP A 362 -4.11 -21.65 -7.52
C ASP A 362 -4.38 -20.52 -8.52
N VAL A 363 -3.34 -19.74 -8.85
CA VAL A 363 -3.44 -18.55 -9.71
C VAL A 363 -4.14 -18.84 -11.06
N PRO A 364 -3.82 -19.92 -11.81
CA PRO A 364 -4.59 -20.28 -13.01
C PRO A 364 -6.08 -20.56 -12.70
N GLY A 365 -6.34 -21.32 -11.64
CA GLY A 365 -7.68 -21.75 -11.23
C GLY A 365 -8.59 -20.64 -10.68
N ILE A 366 -8.04 -19.55 -10.14
CA ILE A 366 -8.83 -18.37 -9.77
C ILE A 366 -9.19 -17.53 -10.99
N TRP A 367 -8.29 -17.38 -11.96
CA TRP A 367 -8.57 -16.68 -13.22
C TRP A 367 -9.59 -17.43 -14.08
N ALA A 368 -9.51 -18.77 -14.15
CA ALA A 368 -10.49 -19.61 -14.83
C ALA A 368 -11.94 -19.47 -14.29
N LYS A 369 -12.12 -18.93 -13.08
CA LYS A 369 -13.45 -18.71 -12.48
C LYS A 369 -14.02 -17.30 -12.73
N VAL A 370 -13.22 -16.37 -13.27
CA VAL A 370 -13.66 -14.98 -13.48
C VAL A 370 -14.68 -14.92 -14.62
N LYS A 371 -15.80 -14.23 -14.35
CA LYS A 371 -16.87 -13.97 -15.33
C LYS A 371 -17.03 -12.49 -15.70
N ALA A 372 -16.45 -11.58 -14.91
CA ALA A 372 -16.35 -10.18 -15.28
C ALA A 372 -15.42 -10.01 -16.50
N PRO A 373 -15.60 -8.97 -17.33
CA PRO A 373 -14.61 -8.57 -18.33
C PRO A 373 -13.23 -8.36 -17.70
N VAL A 374 -12.18 -8.82 -18.38
CA VAL A 374 -10.78 -8.71 -17.92
C VAL A 374 -9.93 -7.99 -18.96
N TYR A 375 -9.07 -7.09 -18.50
CA TYR A 375 -8.04 -6.45 -19.30
C TYR A 375 -6.68 -6.62 -18.63
N VAL A 376 -5.77 -7.32 -19.31
CA VAL A 376 -4.44 -7.61 -18.78
C VAL A 376 -3.42 -6.75 -19.51
N LEU A 377 -2.76 -5.86 -18.77
CA LEU A 377 -1.68 -5.02 -19.26
C LEU A 377 -0.33 -5.54 -18.71
N HIS A 378 0.73 -5.45 -19.51
CA HIS A 378 2.07 -5.84 -19.07
C HIS A 378 3.12 -4.94 -19.73
N GLY A 379 4.06 -4.40 -18.94
CA GLY A 379 5.15 -3.58 -19.47
C GLY A 379 6.17 -4.41 -20.23
N GLU A 380 6.56 -4.00 -21.44
CA GLU A 380 7.59 -4.66 -22.26
C GLU A 380 8.92 -4.86 -21.50
N TYR A 381 9.25 -3.93 -20.60
CA TYR A 381 10.47 -3.93 -19.78
C TYR A 381 10.22 -4.22 -18.29
N ASP A 382 9.07 -4.83 -17.96
CA ASP A 382 8.77 -5.32 -16.61
C ASP A 382 9.74 -6.46 -16.22
N ILE A 383 10.62 -6.19 -15.26
CA ILE A 383 11.64 -7.14 -14.77
C ILE A 383 11.05 -8.03 -13.67
N GLN A 384 10.15 -7.48 -12.86
CA GLN A 384 9.56 -8.11 -11.69
C GLN A 384 8.55 -9.18 -12.12
N ALA A 385 7.65 -8.87 -13.04
CA ALA A 385 6.75 -9.85 -13.66
C ALA A 385 7.42 -10.68 -14.76
N ILE A 386 8.70 -10.43 -15.08
CA ILE A 386 9.61 -11.18 -15.99
C ILE A 386 9.16 -11.24 -17.46
N HIS A 387 7.92 -11.62 -17.76
CA HIS A 387 7.54 -12.14 -19.07
C HIS A 387 6.05 -11.91 -19.40
N PRO A 388 5.71 -11.33 -20.58
CA PRO A 388 4.32 -11.06 -20.95
C PRO A 388 3.44 -12.30 -21.17
N LYS A 389 4.04 -13.49 -21.29
CA LYS A 389 3.34 -14.80 -21.38
C LYS A 389 2.34 -15.00 -20.24
N TYR A 390 2.57 -14.37 -19.08
CA TYR A 390 1.62 -14.41 -17.96
C TYR A 390 0.29 -13.74 -18.28
N GLY A 391 0.28 -12.66 -19.06
CA GLY A 391 -0.95 -12.05 -19.53
C GLY A 391 -1.71 -12.94 -20.51
N GLU A 392 -1.00 -13.56 -21.44
CA GLU A 392 -1.54 -14.55 -22.38
C GLU A 392 -2.12 -15.77 -21.66
N MET A 393 -1.45 -16.27 -20.61
CA MET A 393 -1.93 -17.35 -19.75
C MET A 393 -3.23 -16.95 -19.02
N ILE A 394 -3.31 -15.74 -18.48
CA ILE A 394 -4.53 -15.24 -17.82
C ILE A 394 -5.69 -15.16 -18.82
N VAL A 395 -5.47 -14.54 -19.98
CA VAL A 395 -6.47 -14.45 -21.06
C VAL A 395 -6.95 -15.84 -21.50
N THR A 396 -6.02 -16.78 -21.66
CA THR A 396 -6.33 -18.17 -22.01
C THR A 396 -7.21 -18.83 -20.95
N ASN A 397 -6.82 -18.73 -19.68
CA ASN A 397 -7.58 -19.31 -18.56
C ASN A 397 -9.00 -18.74 -18.46
N VAL A 398 -9.18 -17.42 -18.61
CA VAL A 398 -10.50 -16.77 -18.56
C VAL A 398 -11.36 -17.16 -19.76
N ASN A 399 -10.83 -17.03 -20.99
CA ASN A 399 -11.62 -17.23 -22.21
C ASN A 399 -12.01 -18.70 -22.43
N GLN A 400 -11.12 -19.65 -22.16
CA GLN A 400 -11.45 -21.09 -22.28
C GLN A 400 -12.50 -21.54 -21.26
N ASN A 401 -12.68 -20.80 -20.16
CA ASN A 401 -13.69 -21.08 -19.15
C ASN A 401 -14.92 -20.17 -19.25
N GLY A 402 -15.13 -19.50 -20.39
CA GLY A 402 -16.33 -18.71 -20.66
C GLY A 402 -16.44 -17.43 -19.84
N GLY A 403 -15.31 -16.77 -19.57
CA GLY A 403 -15.25 -15.32 -19.34
C GLY A 403 -14.88 -14.56 -20.61
N ASN A 404 -14.58 -13.27 -20.49
CA ASN A 404 -14.07 -12.44 -21.59
C ASN A 404 -12.83 -11.68 -21.11
N ALA A 405 -11.69 -11.89 -21.79
CA ALA A 405 -10.40 -11.29 -21.45
C ALA A 405 -9.61 -10.91 -22.71
N GLN A 406 -8.93 -9.77 -22.63
CA GLN A 406 -7.95 -9.33 -23.63
C GLN A 406 -6.61 -8.97 -22.98
N PHE A 407 -5.52 -9.06 -23.76
CA PHE A 407 -4.16 -8.76 -23.33
C PHE A 407 -3.59 -7.61 -24.17
N GLU A 408 -2.87 -6.70 -23.53
CA GLU A 408 -2.10 -5.66 -24.20
C GLU A 408 -0.67 -5.56 -23.61
N LEU A 409 0.32 -5.66 -24.50
CA LEU A 409 1.71 -5.37 -24.17
C LEU A 409 1.90 -3.85 -24.27
N MET A 410 2.29 -3.22 -23.17
CA MET A 410 2.60 -1.80 -23.12
C MET A 410 4.06 -1.60 -23.56
N PRO A 411 4.31 -1.11 -24.79
CA PRO A 411 5.67 -0.96 -25.29
C PRO A 411 6.43 0.05 -24.44
N LYS A 412 7.74 -0.16 -24.28
CA LYS A 412 8.66 0.70 -23.51
C LYS A 412 8.32 0.91 -22.02
N ALA A 413 7.30 0.25 -21.48
CA ALA A 413 6.87 0.41 -20.10
C ALA A 413 7.50 -0.64 -19.15
N GLU A 414 7.74 -0.29 -17.89
CA GLU A 414 8.17 -1.23 -16.83
C GLU A 414 7.15 -1.36 -15.67
N HIS A 415 7.53 -2.07 -14.60
CA HIS A 415 6.64 -2.54 -13.54
C HIS A 415 5.97 -1.42 -12.72
N ALA A 416 6.64 -0.28 -12.55
CA ALA A 416 6.15 0.90 -11.84
C ALA A 416 5.50 1.94 -12.78
N PHE A 417 5.03 1.51 -13.95
CA PHE A 417 4.37 2.36 -14.97
C PHE A 417 5.29 3.41 -15.63
N LEU A 418 6.60 3.25 -15.56
CA LEU A 418 7.57 4.17 -16.17
C LEU A 418 7.87 3.82 -17.62
N HIS A 419 8.20 4.83 -18.42
CA HIS A 419 8.74 4.72 -19.78
C HIS A 419 10.27 4.74 -19.76
N PHE A 420 10.86 3.84 -20.56
CA PHE A 420 12.28 3.85 -20.93
C PHE A 420 12.39 3.61 -22.43
N ASP A 421 13.29 4.28 -23.13
CA ASP A 421 13.43 4.12 -24.58
C ASP A 421 14.07 2.79 -24.98
N SER A 422 14.73 2.10 -24.05
CA SER A 422 15.19 0.73 -24.21
C SER A 422 15.31 -0.02 -22.88
N ARG A 423 15.36 -1.36 -22.95
CA ARG A 423 15.66 -2.22 -21.79
C ARG A 423 17.06 -1.95 -21.22
N GLU A 424 18.03 -1.56 -22.05
CA GLU A 424 19.39 -1.20 -21.62
C GLU A 424 19.38 0.09 -20.79
N GLU A 425 18.64 1.11 -21.23
CA GLU A 425 18.45 2.35 -20.46
C GLU A 425 17.82 2.07 -19.09
N HIS A 426 16.75 1.27 -19.03
CA HIS A 426 16.11 0.87 -17.78
C HIS A 426 17.13 0.22 -16.81
N LEU A 427 17.91 -0.75 -17.29
CA LEU A 427 18.92 -1.45 -16.49
C LEU A 427 20.05 -0.53 -16.03
N ASN A 428 20.53 0.36 -16.91
CA ASN A 428 21.57 1.34 -16.57
C ASN A 428 21.07 2.37 -15.55
N THR A 429 19.82 2.83 -15.66
CA THR A 429 19.19 3.75 -14.69
C THR A 429 18.98 3.08 -13.33
N LEU A 430 18.61 1.80 -13.31
CA LEU A 430 18.48 1.01 -12.08
C LEU A 430 19.84 0.80 -11.39
N ASN A 431 20.83 0.31 -12.13
CA ASN A 431 22.17 0.00 -11.61
C ASN A 431 22.97 1.26 -11.24
N GLY A 432 22.76 2.37 -11.96
CA GLY A 432 23.42 3.66 -11.72
C GLY A 432 22.77 4.54 -10.64
N GLY A 433 21.73 4.05 -9.96
CA GLY A 433 21.03 4.80 -8.90
C GLY A 433 20.09 5.91 -9.41
N GLY A 434 19.96 6.10 -10.73
CA GLY A 434 19.08 7.10 -11.35
C GLY A 434 17.59 6.80 -11.21
N TYR A 435 17.22 5.57 -10.83
CA TYR A 435 15.81 5.14 -10.76
C TYR A 435 14.94 5.99 -9.82
N VAL A 436 15.50 6.58 -8.75
CA VAL A 436 14.74 7.48 -7.86
C VAL A 436 14.29 8.75 -8.59
N ALA A 437 15.11 9.29 -9.48
CA ALA A 437 14.75 10.43 -10.31
C ALA A 437 13.73 10.01 -11.38
N ALA A 438 14.04 8.95 -12.15
CA ALA A 438 13.16 8.43 -13.20
C ALA A 438 11.77 8.06 -12.68
N PHE A 439 11.66 7.49 -11.47
CA PHE A 439 10.39 7.19 -10.80
C PHE A 439 9.48 8.41 -10.65
N THR A 440 10.05 9.63 -10.60
CA THR A 440 9.28 10.87 -10.47
C THR A 440 9.05 11.63 -11.77
N THR A 441 9.71 11.23 -12.87
CA THR A 441 9.70 11.98 -14.14
C THR A 441 9.24 11.16 -15.36
N ASN A 442 9.35 9.84 -15.32
CA ASN A 442 9.19 8.97 -16.50
C ASN A 442 7.84 8.26 -16.54
N PHE A 443 6.80 8.72 -15.84
CA PHE A 443 5.48 8.06 -15.89
C PHE A 443 4.95 7.95 -17.33
N ASN A 444 4.47 6.76 -17.72
CA ASN A 444 3.90 6.49 -19.04
C ASN A 444 2.37 6.72 -19.04
N PRO A 445 1.87 7.84 -19.61
CA PRO A 445 0.45 8.19 -19.54
C PRO A 445 -0.46 7.25 -20.35
N THR A 446 0.08 6.52 -21.33
CA THR A 446 -0.72 5.65 -22.20
C THR A 446 -1.32 4.46 -21.44
N ILE A 447 -0.75 4.08 -20.30
CA ILE A 447 -1.33 3.05 -19.41
C ILE A 447 -2.68 3.50 -18.87
N GLY A 448 -2.80 4.76 -18.43
CA GLY A 448 -4.07 5.32 -17.95
C GLY A 448 -5.08 5.52 -19.08
N GLU A 449 -4.63 6.05 -20.22
CA GLU A 449 -5.45 6.21 -21.44
C GLU A 449 -6.10 4.89 -21.85
N LYS A 450 -5.33 3.81 -21.89
CA LYS A 450 -5.81 2.46 -22.21
C LYS A 450 -6.82 1.91 -21.22
N CYS A 451 -6.59 2.12 -19.92
CA CYS A 451 -7.55 1.76 -18.88
C CYS A 451 -8.88 2.50 -19.08
N ILE A 452 -8.85 3.79 -19.41
CA ILE A 452 -10.04 4.62 -19.66
C ILE A 452 -10.79 4.17 -20.93
N GLU A 453 -10.07 3.97 -22.04
CA GLU A 453 -10.62 3.44 -23.30
C GLU A 453 -11.40 2.14 -23.05
N TRP A 454 -10.80 1.22 -22.29
CA TRP A 454 -11.44 -0.07 -21.99
C TRP A 454 -12.62 0.06 -21.03
N MET A 455 -12.47 0.78 -19.90
CA MET A 455 -13.56 0.94 -18.92
C MET A 455 -14.80 1.56 -19.58
N ASN A 456 -14.63 2.57 -20.45
CA ASN A 456 -15.73 3.21 -21.18
C ASN A 456 -16.53 2.22 -22.05
N GLN A 457 -15.93 1.12 -22.50
CA GLN A 457 -16.60 0.06 -23.27
C GLN A 457 -17.33 -0.97 -22.39
N GLN A 458 -16.98 -1.08 -21.11
CA GLN A 458 -17.55 -2.06 -20.16
C GLN A 458 -18.66 -1.49 -19.27
N ARG A 459 -18.85 -0.17 -19.26
CA ARG A 459 -19.88 0.49 -18.45
C ARG A 459 -21.28 0.00 -18.83
N LYS A 460 -22.07 -0.32 -17.81
CA LYS A 460 -23.48 -0.72 -17.91
C LYS A 460 -24.41 0.48 -17.87
#